data_AF-A0A929PN03-F1
#
_entry.id   AF-A0A929PN03-F1
#
_cell.length_a   1.000
_cell.length_b   1.000
_cell.length_c   1.000
_cell.angle_alpha   90.00
_cell.angle_beta   90.00
_cell.angle_gamma   90.00
#
_symmetry.space_group_name_H-M   'P 1'
#
loop_
_entity.id
_entity.type
_entity.pdbx_description
1 polymer ?
#
loop_
_entity_poly.entity_id
_entity_poly.type
_entity_poly.pdbx_seq_one_letter_code
_entity_poly.pdbx_strand_id
1 'polypeptide(L)'
;MNIAVDINFNNVAPDHIFITSSKKPKVGLITYTAQLVSNQYLGQNLSVKKWRAFKNEVTVSYNEGPFKGKPTKPLNYNIISRSIREENGFFPEKFGLMDHHCDWMDGTMEVRQNFHMSDQTGVFGMASGDLQNYYGQNYPIKPQLQREGRLYTSFQPQLIQRIIKDRTGLIENSANALSDDWVFDLRNLISNVISLVEIGFTQLYIKAEFDPLPGWNFSKDKLGERHGRRMKDKFKWIYQITGNNPNVEGEFPSFENLRKLRNHLMHFDPPSFVVTLEEAALWLNQIIDVGLMLIKIRIALGIPVSADLINLSLQHEAVFVPGTENNRTPISNTNQADYASSTWHKSDNDT
;
A
#
# COMPACT_ATOMS: atom_id res chain seq x y z
N MET A 1 -2.15 -36.44 17.68
CA MET A 1 -3.07 -37.17 16.77
C MET A 1 -3.82 -36.10 16.00
N ASN A 2 -3.49 -35.87 14.73
CA ASN A 2 -4.19 -34.88 13.90
C ASN A 2 -5.35 -35.60 13.22
N ILE A 3 -6.58 -35.22 13.56
CA ILE A 3 -7.78 -35.72 12.87
C ILE A 3 -8.12 -34.68 11.80
N ALA A 4 -7.56 -34.84 10.60
CA ALA A 4 -8.02 -34.12 9.43
C ALA A 4 -9.25 -34.85 8.87
N VAL A 5 -10.38 -34.16 8.77
CA VAL A 5 -11.60 -34.71 8.16
C VAL A 5 -11.78 -34.02 6.81
N ASP A 6 -11.30 -34.66 5.75
CA ASP A 6 -11.56 -34.21 4.38
C ASP A 6 -12.94 -34.71 3.93
N ILE A 7 -13.95 -33.87 4.10
CA ILE A 7 -15.29 -34.16 3.58
C ILE A 7 -15.33 -33.76 2.10
N ASN A 8 -14.83 -34.64 1.23
CA ASN A 8 -14.76 -34.39 -0.21
C ASN A 8 -16.10 -34.75 -0.87
N PHE A 9 -17.00 -33.77 -0.98
CA PHE A 9 -18.18 -33.90 -1.83
C PHE A 9 -17.75 -33.56 -3.27
N ASN A 10 -17.58 -34.59 -4.11
CA ASN A 10 -17.06 -34.60 -5.50
C ASN A 10 -17.77 -33.69 -6.54
N ASN A 11 -18.25 -32.50 -6.19
CA ASN A 11 -19.00 -31.62 -7.08
C ASN A 11 -18.23 -30.38 -7.55
N VAL A 12 -16.98 -30.16 -7.11
CA VAL A 12 -16.14 -29.04 -7.55
C VAL A 12 -14.94 -29.58 -8.30
N ALA A 13 -14.64 -28.99 -9.46
CA ALA A 13 -13.48 -29.37 -10.26
C ALA A 13 -12.17 -29.11 -9.45
N PRO A 14 -11.17 -30.02 -9.48
CA PRO A 14 -9.92 -29.85 -8.74
C PRO A 14 -9.15 -28.57 -9.06
N ASP A 15 -9.37 -27.98 -10.22
CA ASP A 15 -8.76 -26.77 -10.76
C ASP A 15 -9.72 -25.56 -10.75
N HIS A 16 -10.83 -25.65 -10.02
CA HIS A 16 -11.79 -24.55 -9.93
C HIS A 16 -11.16 -23.28 -9.35
N ILE A 17 -11.22 -22.18 -10.10
CA ILE A 17 -10.70 -20.88 -9.68
C ILE A 17 -11.75 -20.18 -8.81
N PHE A 18 -11.50 -20.12 -7.50
CA PHE A 18 -12.45 -19.56 -6.54
C PHE A 18 -12.48 -18.03 -6.51
N ILE A 19 -11.42 -17.36 -6.96
CA ILE A 19 -11.33 -15.90 -6.97
C ILE A 19 -10.78 -15.46 -8.32
N THR A 20 -11.49 -14.56 -8.99
CA THR A 20 -11.07 -13.99 -10.27
C THR A 20 -10.91 -12.48 -10.19
N SER A 21 -10.19 -11.91 -11.14
CA SER A 21 -10.19 -10.46 -11.34
C SER A 21 -11.47 -10.04 -12.06
N SER A 22 -12.13 -8.98 -11.60
CA SER A 22 -13.28 -8.35 -12.28
C SER A 22 -12.93 -7.78 -13.67
N LYS A 23 -11.63 -7.69 -14.01
CA LYS A 23 -11.09 -7.01 -15.19
C LYS A 23 -11.48 -5.53 -15.29
N LYS A 24 -12.01 -4.95 -14.22
CA LYS A 24 -12.44 -3.57 -14.14
C LYS A 24 -11.92 -2.97 -12.83
N PRO A 25 -11.27 -1.80 -12.87
CA PRO A 25 -10.95 -1.10 -11.64
C PRO A 25 -12.23 -0.59 -10.98
N LYS A 26 -12.13 -0.30 -9.68
CA LYS A 26 -13.22 0.30 -8.89
C LYS A 26 -13.81 1.52 -9.60
N VAL A 27 -15.13 1.66 -9.54
CA VAL A 27 -15.87 2.72 -10.24
C VAL A 27 -15.31 4.10 -9.86
N GLY A 28 -15.05 4.93 -10.87
CA GLY A 28 -14.51 6.29 -10.70
C GLY A 28 -12.99 6.36 -10.50
N LEU A 29 -12.32 5.24 -10.20
CA LEU A 29 -10.90 5.23 -9.85
C LEU A 29 -10.00 5.70 -10.99
N ILE A 30 -10.20 5.22 -12.22
CA ILE A 30 -9.43 5.71 -13.39
C ILE A 30 -9.56 7.23 -13.53
N THR A 31 -10.76 7.78 -13.31
CA THR A 31 -11.00 9.22 -13.43
C THR A 31 -10.26 9.99 -12.34
N TYR A 32 -10.31 9.49 -11.10
CA TYR A 32 -9.57 10.06 -9.98
C TYR A 32 -8.05 10.03 -10.21
N THR A 33 -7.50 8.86 -10.58
CA THR A 33 -6.07 8.70 -10.83
C THR A 33 -5.59 9.52 -12.01
N ALA A 34 -6.35 9.58 -13.11
CA ALA A 34 -5.98 10.42 -14.26
C ALA A 34 -5.96 11.91 -13.88
N GLN A 35 -6.87 12.37 -13.02
CA GLN A 35 -6.85 13.73 -12.49
C GLN A 35 -5.61 13.96 -11.62
N LEU A 36 -5.32 13.04 -10.69
CA LEU A 36 -4.15 13.11 -9.81
C LEU A 36 -2.85 13.21 -10.62
N VAL A 37 -2.64 12.31 -11.57
CA VAL A 37 -1.46 12.28 -12.44
C VAL A 37 -1.38 13.55 -13.28
N SER A 38 -2.50 13.99 -13.87
CA SER A 38 -2.51 15.23 -14.66
C SER A 38 -2.15 16.44 -13.80
N ASN A 39 -2.69 16.54 -12.59
CA ASN A 39 -2.36 17.62 -11.67
C ASN A 39 -0.87 17.60 -11.28
N GLN A 40 -0.34 16.41 -11.00
CA GLN A 40 1.03 16.20 -10.56
C GLN A 40 2.07 16.51 -11.65
N TYR A 41 1.84 16.07 -12.90
CA TYR A 41 2.81 16.27 -13.99
C TYR A 41 2.62 17.56 -14.77
N LEU A 42 1.39 18.06 -14.89
CA LEU A 42 1.11 19.28 -15.67
C LEU A 42 1.10 20.54 -14.80
N GLY A 43 1.31 20.40 -13.49
CA GLY A 43 1.48 21.53 -12.56
C GLY A 43 0.23 22.39 -12.38
N GLN A 44 -0.96 21.86 -12.66
CA GLN A 44 -2.23 22.57 -12.51
C GLN A 44 -3.17 21.81 -11.61
N ASN A 45 -3.82 22.47 -10.65
CA ASN A 45 -4.84 21.84 -9.82
C ASN A 45 -6.23 22.04 -10.44
N LEU A 46 -6.60 21.21 -11.42
CA LEU A 46 -7.89 21.31 -12.10
C LEU A 46 -8.85 20.18 -11.73
N SER A 47 -10.14 20.50 -11.76
CA SER A 47 -11.22 19.50 -11.69
C SER A 47 -11.25 18.62 -12.95
N VAL A 48 -11.75 17.39 -12.84
CA VAL A 48 -12.00 16.49 -14.00
C VAL A 48 -12.73 17.18 -15.15
N LYS A 49 -13.76 17.99 -14.86
CA LYS A 49 -14.53 18.72 -15.89
C LYS A 49 -13.64 19.68 -16.69
N LYS A 50 -12.78 20.43 -15.99
CA LYS A 50 -11.81 21.34 -16.61
C LYS A 50 -10.76 20.57 -17.42
N TRP A 51 -10.24 19.46 -16.89
CA TRP A 51 -9.30 18.61 -17.62
C TRP A 51 -9.88 18.00 -18.89
N ARG A 52 -11.13 17.52 -18.86
CA ARG A 52 -11.80 17.01 -20.06
C ARG A 52 -12.01 18.07 -21.13
N ALA A 53 -12.20 19.33 -20.73
CA ALA A 53 -12.28 20.46 -21.65
C ALA A 53 -10.91 20.88 -22.21
N PHE A 54 -9.82 20.57 -21.50
CA PHE A 54 -8.46 20.84 -21.93
C PHE A 54 -8.01 19.80 -22.98
N LYS A 55 -8.15 20.16 -24.26
CA LYS A 55 -7.81 19.28 -25.39
C LYS A 55 -6.36 19.37 -25.85
N ASN A 56 -5.66 20.45 -25.49
CA ASN A 56 -4.30 20.68 -25.94
C ASN A 56 -3.36 19.61 -25.38
N GLU A 57 -2.57 19.01 -26.26
CA GLU A 57 -1.48 18.15 -25.84
C GLU A 57 -0.30 19.04 -25.43
N VAL A 58 0.35 18.65 -24.34
CA VAL A 58 1.51 19.34 -23.79
C VAL A 58 2.66 18.36 -23.64
N THR A 59 3.87 18.87 -23.71
CA THR A 59 5.08 18.13 -23.34
C THR A 59 5.63 18.68 -22.04
N VAL A 60 6.23 17.80 -21.25
CA VAL A 60 6.98 18.17 -20.06
C VAL A 60 8.46 18.25 -20.46
N SER A 61 9.15 19.27 -19.97
CA SER A 61 10.59 19.46 -20.20
C SER A 61 11.28 19.57 -18.86
N TYR A 62 12.32 18.77 -18.67
CA TYR A 62 13.14 18.79 -17.45
C TYR A 62 14.33 19.72 -17.63
N ASN A 63 14.54 20.58 -16.63
CA ASN A 63 15.68 21.52 -16.61
C ASN A 63 16.97 20.88 -16.06
N GLU A 64 16.83 19.77 -15.35
CA GLU A 64 17.90 19.08 -14.62
C GLU A 64 17.73 17.56 -14.66
N GLY A 65 18.78 16.83 -14.23
CA GLY A 65 18.77 15.37 -14.15
C GLY A 65 18.95 14.64 -15.49
N PRO A 66 18.79 13.30 -15.50
CA PRO A 66 19.08 12.44 -16.65
C PRO A 66 18.15 12.67 -17.88
N PHE A 67 17.04 13.39 -17.69
CA PHE A 67 16.10 13.75 -18.76
C PHE A 67 16.20 15.23 -19.17
N LYS A 68 17.23 15.96 -18.72
CA LYS A 68 17.45 17.35 -19.12
C LYS A 68 17.45 17.50 -20.64
N GLY A 69 16.60 18.38 -21.16
CA GLY A 69 16.48 18.68 -22.59
C GLY A 69 15.85 17.58 -23.45
N LYS A 70 15.37 16.48 -22.86
CA LYS A 70 14.60 15.45 -23.57
C LYS A 70 13.10 15.73 -23.40
N PRO A 71 12.38 16.20 -24.43
CA PRO A 71 10.95 16.43 -24.32
C PRO A 71 10.21 15.09 -24.15
N THR A 72 9.16 15.09 -23.33
CA THR A 72 8.27 13.92 -23.22
C THR A 72 7.45 13.72 -24.49
N LYS A 73 6.80 12.57 -24.60
CA LYS A 73 5.71 12.41 -25.57
C LYS A 73 4.59 13.40 -25.25
N PRO A 74 3.86 13.94 -26.25
CA PRO A 74 2.69 14.76 -26.00
C PRO A 74 1.67 14.01 -25.13
N LEU A 75 1.17 14.69 -24.10
CA LEU A 75 0.19 14.14 -23.18
C LEU A 75 -0.89 15.17 -22.81
N ASN A 76 -2.05 14.66 -22.41
CA ASN A 76 -3.10 15.41 -21.72
C ASN A 76 -3.90 14.43 -20.84
N TYR A 77 -4.89 14.93 -20.11
CA TYR A 77 -5.74 14.12 -19.26
C TYR A 77 -6.38 12.92 -19.98
N ASN A 78 -6.84 13.09 -21.23
CA ASN A 78 -7.51 12.01 -21.98
C ASN A 78 -6.52 10.92 -22.38
N ILE A 79 -5.31 11.31 -22.77
CA ILE A 79 -4.22 10.37 -23.10
C ILE A 79 -3.82 9.56 -21.86
N ILE A 80 -3.63 10.21 -20.72
CA ILE A 80 -3.33 9.56 -19.44
C ILE A 80 -4.47 8.60 -19.06
N SER A 81 -5.72 9.07 -19.07
CA SER A 81 -6.88 8.26 -18.71
C SER A 81 -7.07 7.05 -19.61
N ARG A 82 -6.79 7.19 -20.91
CA ARG A 82 -6.84 6.08 -21.86
C ARG A 82 -5.75 5.05 -21.57
N SER A 83 -4.50 5.49 -21.42
CA SER A 83 -3.37 4.61 -21.10
C SER A 83 -3.60 3.84 -19.79
N ILE A 84 -4.08 4.50 -18.74
CA ILE A 84 -4.41 3.83 -17.47
C ILE A 84 -5.41 2.69 -17.68
N ARG A 85 -6.42 2.90 -18.55
CA ARG A 85 -7.45 1.89 -18.86
C ARG A 85 -6.91 0.74 -19.68
N GLU A 86 -6.07 1.03 -20.68
CA GLU A 86 -5.55 0.03 -21.61
C GLU A 86 -4.46 -0.84 -20.96
N GLU A 87 -3.72 -0.27 -20.01
CA GLU A 87 -2.54 -0.90 -19.42
C GLU A 87 -2.77 -1.40 -17.99
N ASN A 88 -3.94 -1.11 -17.41
CA ASN A 88 -4.29 -1.45 -16.03
C ASN A 88 -3.30 -0.89 -14.99
N GLY A 89 -2.75 0.28 -15.27
CA GLY A 89 -1.71 0.90 -14.47
C GLY A 89 -1.26 2.24 -15.05
N PHE A 90 -0.50 3.00 -14.28
CA PHE A 90 0.20 4.18 -14.75
C PHE A 90 1.71 3.89 -14.78
N PHE A 91 2.30 4.11 -15.97
CA PHE A 91 3.69 3.79 -16.29
C PHE A 91 4.36 5.06 -16.87
N PRO A 92 4.96 5.92 -16.04
CA PRO A 92 5.46 7.23 -16.46
C PRO A 92 6.47 7.16 -17.62
N GLU A 93 7.29 6.10 -17.65
CA GLU A 93 8.30 5.85 -18.67
C GLU A 93 7.71 5.75 -20.09
N LYS A 94 6.45 5.32 -20.24
CA LYS A 94 5.79 5.23 -21.55
C LYS A 94 5.55 6.58 -22.18
N PHE A 95 5.46 7.62 -21.36
CA PHE A 95 5.36 9.01 -21.79
C PHE A 95 6.73 9.71 -21.83
N GLY A 96 7.80 9.05 -21.38
CA GLY A 96 9.09 9.70 -21.13
C GLY A 96 9.07 10.60 -19.89
N LEU A 97 8.14 10.36 -18.96
CA LEU A 97 8.07 11.08 -17.68
C LEU A 97 9.03 10.43 -16.66
N MET A 98 9.60 11.24 -15.77
CA MET A 98 10.25 10.75 -14.55
C MET A 98 9.19 10.26 -13.56
N ASP A 99 9.49 9.26 -12.74
CA ASP A 99 8.59 8.89 -11.63
C ASP A 99 8.62 9.98 -10.56
N HIS A 100 7.47 10.60 -10.33
CA HIS A 100 7.30 11.58 -9.26
C HIS A 100 7.11 10.83 -7.95
N HIS A 101 8.13 10.86 -7.11
CA HIS A 101 8.11 10.19 -5.81
C HIS A 101 8.59 11.13 -4.72
N CYS A 102 8.45 10.71 -3.47
CA CYS A 102 8.93 11.45 -2.32
C CYS A 102 10.19 10.76 -1.78
N ASP A 103 11.38 11.30 -2.05
CA ASP A 103 12.66 10.63 -1.79
C ASP A 103 12.82 10.07 -0.36
N TRP A 104 12.35 10.78 0.67
CA TRP A 104 12.49 10.30 2.04
C TRP A 104 11.54 9.17 2.42
N MET A 105 10.44 8.98 1.66
CA MET A 105 9.46 7.91 1.88
C MET A 105 9.62 6.78 0.87
N ASP A 106 9.75 7.12 -0.41
CA ASP A 106 9.80 6.25 -1.58
C ASP A 106 11.24 6.03 -2.10
N GLY A 107 12.20 6.84 -1.70
CA GLY A 107 13.61 6.62 -2.03
C GLY A 107 14.22 5.53 -1.16
N THR A 108 14.90 4.59 -1.79
CA THR A 108 15.60 3.50 -1.11
C THR A 108 17.00 3.32 -1.68
N MET A 109 18.00 3.44 -0.82
CA MET A 109 19.33 2.92 -1.09
C MET A 109 19.35 1.46 -0.66
N GLU A 110 19.48 0.55 -1.63
CA GLU A 110 19.71 -0.86 -1.36
C GLU A 110 21.18 -1.19 -1.59
N VAL A 111 21.85 -1.63 -0.52
CA VAL A 111 23.22 -2.13 -0.60
C VAL A 111 23.22 -3.60 -0.23
N ARG A 112 23.89 -4.42 -1.03
CA ARG A 112 24.09 -5.84 -0.79
C ARG A 112 25.58 -6.12 -0.68
N GLN A 113 25.97 -6.80 0.39
CA GLN A 113 27.34 -7.24 0.63
C GLN A 113 27.33 -8.75 0.84
N ASN A 114 28.30 -9.45 0.25
CA ASN A 114 28.47 -10.91 0.39
C ASN A 114 29.88 -11.28 0.85
N PHE A 115 30.57 -10.33 1.49
CA PHE A 115 31.90 -10.54 2.05
C PHE A 115 32.02 -9.80 3.39
N HIS A 116 33.06 -10.13 4.14
CA HIS A 116 33.52 -9.38 5.30
C HIS A 116 35.01 -9.08 5.11
N MET A 117 35.40 -7.82 5.23
CA MET A 117 36.78 -7.38 5.06
C MET A 117 37.21 -6.52 6.25
N SER A 118 38.38 -6.83 6.80
CA SER A 118 39.01 -6.08 7.88
C SER A 118 40.50 -5.93 7.62
N ASP A 119 41.05 -4.76 7.91
CA ASP A 119 42.49 -4.49 7.86
C ASP A 119 42.99 -3.84 9.17
N GLN A 120 44.22 -3.32 9.18
CA GLN A 120 44.80 -2.66 10.36
C GLN A 120 44.07 -1.36 10.76
N THR A 121 43.25 -0.79 9.86
CA THR A 121 42.51 0.46 10.08
C THR A 121 41.07 0.24 10.56
N GLY A 122 40.55 -0.99 10.43
CA GLY A 122 39.25 -1.39 10.96
C GLY A 122 38.49 -2.35 10.05
N VAL A 123 37.17 -2.42 10.25
CA VAL A 123 36.27 -3.20 9.41
C VAL A 123 35.73 -2.31 8.30
N PHE A 124 35.86 -2.75 7.05
CA PHE A 124 35.25 -2.05 5.92
C PHE A 124 33.73 -2.09 6.06
N GLY A 125 33.09 -0.91 6.02
CA GLY A 125 31.66 -0.77 6.14
C GLY A 125 31.08 0.13 5.06
N MET A 126 29.99 -0.30 4.43
CA MET A 126 29.20 0.55 3.55
C MET A 126 28.16 1.30 4.37
N ALA A 127 28.29 2.63 4.43
CA ALA A 127 27.35 3.50 5.12
C ALA A 127 26.30 4.07 4.15
N SER A 128 25.08 4.30 4.63
CA SER A 128 24.12 5.12 3.90
C SER A 128 24.37 6.60 4.15
N GLY A 129 24.75 7.34 3.11
CA GLY A 129 24.76 8.81 3.15
C GLY A 129 23.37 9.43 3.00
N ASP A 130 22.40 8.67 2.48
CA ASP A 130 21.11 9.21 2.06
C ASP A 130 20.17 9.54 3.22
N LEU A 131 20.29 8.88 4.38
CA LEU A 131 19.40 9.16 5.50
C LEU A 131 19.56 10.56 6.08
N GLN A 132 20.78 11.11 6.09
CA GLN A 132 21.01 12.51 6.47
C GLN A 132 20.48 13.48 5.41
N ASN A 133 20.44 13.07 4.14
CA ASN A 133 19.78 13.86 3.08
C ASN A 133 18.26 13.83 3.22
N TYR A 134 17.69 12.71 3.70
CA TYR A 134 16.25 12.51 3.81
C TYR A 134 15.64 13.05 5.12
N TYR A 135 16.34 12.92 6.23
CA TYR A 135 15.86 13.27 7.58
C TYR A 135 16.69 14.38 8.23
N GLY A 136 17.55 15.06 7.46
CA GLY A 136 18.37 16.17 7.93
C GLY A 136 19.67 15.75 8.62
N GLN A 137 20.59 16.73 8.71
CA GLN A 137 21.94 16.50 9.24
C GLN A 137 21.95 16.08 10.72
N ASN A 138 20.90 16.41 11.46
CA ASN A 138 20.74 16.07 12.88
C ASN A 138 20.17 14.67 13.11
N TYR A 139 19.78 13.94 12.06
CA TYR A 139 19.28 12.58 12.22
C TYR A 139 20.38 11.65 12.74
N PRO A 140 20.20 11.02 13.93
CA PRO A 140 21.32 10.41 14.67
C PRO A 140 21.71 9.02 14.14
N ILE A 141 20.87 8.38 13.33
CA ILE A 141 21.10 7.01 12.89
C ILE A 141 21.89 6.99 11.59
N LYS A 142 23.02 6.27 11.61
CA LYS A 142 23.93 6.07 10.47
C LYS A 142 24.14 4.57 10.27
N PRO A 143 23.24 3.88 9.56
CA PRO A 143 23.36 2.45 9.36
C PRO A 143 24.60 2.14 8.52
N GLN A 144 25.31 1.09 8.93
CA GLN A 144 26.49 0.59 8.25
C GLN A 144 26.38 -0.92 8.06
N LEU A 145 26.67 -1.39 6.84
CA LEU A 145 26.78 -2.79 6.52
C LEU A 145 28.26 -3.18 6.50
N GLN A 146 28.69 -3.96 7.47
CA GLN A 146 30.08 -4.40 7.64
C GLN A 146 30.31 -5.86 7.26
N ARG A 147 29.24 -6.65 7.13
CA ARG A 147 29.25 -8.09 6.88
C ARG A 147 28.27 -8.46 5.77
N GLU A 148 28.23 -9.74 5.43
CA GLU A 148 27.26 -10.34 4.53
C GLU A 148 25.84 -9.96 4.94
N GLY A 149 25.10 -9.31 4.03
CA GLY A 149 23.76 -8.85 4.34
C GLY A 149 23.25 -7.79 3.39
N ARG A 150 22.23 -7.08 3.86
CA ARG A 150 21.56 -6.01 3.12
C ARG A 150 21.31 -4.80 4.00
N LEU A 151 21.42 -3.64 3.39
CA LEU A 151 21.02 -2.37 3.98
C LEU A 151 19.92 -1.76 3.12
N TYR A 152 18.86 -1.31 3.79
CA TYR A 152 17.75 -0.58 3.20
C TYR A 152 17.55 0.72 3.97
N THR A 153 17.35 1.84 3.28
CA THR A 153 17.00 3.12 3.93
C THR A 153 15.50 3.34 4.04
N SER A 154 14.73 2.70 3.17
CA SER A 154 13.27 2.60 3.21
C SER A 154 12.86 1.22 2.71
N PHE A 155 11.78 0.67 3.24
CA PHE A 155 11.17 -0.56 2.75
C PHE A 155 9.89 -0.31 1.95
N GLN A 156 9.40 0.94 1.85
CA GLN A 156 8.10 1.20 1.23
C GLN A 156 8.01 0.75 -0.22
N PRO A 157 8.95 1.09 -1.13
CA PRO A 157 8.82 0.70 -2.53
C PRO A 157 8.75 -0.83 -2.71
N GLN A 158 9.67 -1.54 -2.04
CA GLN A 158 9.71 -3.00 -2.08
C GLN A 158 8.44 -3.60 -1.50
N LEU A 159 7.88 -3.01 -0.44
CA LEU A 159 6.67 -3.49 0.20
C LEU A 159 5.43 -3.24 -0.68
N ILE A 160 5.32 -2.08 -1.33
CA ILE A 160 4.22 -1.77 -2.27
C ILE A 160 4.25 -2.76 -3.44
N GLN A 161 5.41 -2.94 -4.08
CA GLN A 161 5.57 -3.89 -5.19
C GLN A 161 5.26 -5.33 -4.74
N ARG A 162 5.70 -5.70 -3.53
CA ARG A 162 5.41 -7.01 -2.94
C ARG A 162 3.92 -7.21 -2.70
N ILE A 163 3.21 -6.21 -2.16
CA ILE A 163 1.76 -6.26 -1.93
C ILE A 163 1.01 -6.43 -3.26
N ILE A 164 1.38 -5.68 -4.30
CA ILE A 164 0.79 -5.82 -5.64
C ILE A 164 0.98 -7.25 -6.17
N LYS A 165 2.21 -7.77 -6.07
CA LYS A 165 2.56 -9.12 -6.51
C LYS A 165 1.80 -10.20 -5.74
N ASP A 166 1.83 -10.14 -4.40
CA ASP A 166 1.23 -11.15 -3.53
C ASP A 166 -0.31 -11.15 -3.68
N ARG A 167 -0.93 -9.97 -3.79
CA ARG A 167 -2.36 -9.85 -4.08
C ARG A 167 -2.72 -10.51 -5.42
N THR A 168 -1.96 -10.19 -6.47
CA THR A 168 -2.17 -10.78 -7.80
C THR A 168 -1.99 -12.29 -7.75
N GLY A 169 -0.93 -12.77 -7.09
CA GLY A 169 -0.65 -14.18 -6.90
C GLY A 169 -1.75 -14.94 -6.16
N LEU A 170 -2.36 -14.37 -5.11
CA LEU A 170 -3.47 -15.01 -4.40
C LEU A 170 -4.72 -15.16 -5.26
N ILE A 171 -5.00 -14.19 -6.13
CA ILE A 171 -6.13 -14.26 -7.07
C ILE A 171 -5.86 -15.30 -8.15
N GLU A 172 -4.68 -15.25 -8.78
CA GLU A 172 -4.30 -16.16 -9.87
C GLU A 172 -4.18 -17.61 -9.42
N ASN A 173 -3.71 -17.85 -8.19
CA ASN A 173 -3.55 -19.19 -7.61
C ASN A 173 -4.73 -19.58 -6.71
N SER A 174 -5.90 -18.96 -6.89
CA SER A 174 -7.05 -19.21 -6.02
C SER A 174 -7.64 -20.61 -6.14
N ALA A 175 -7.27 -21.42 -7.14
CA ALA A 175 -7.57 -22.86 -7.14
C ALA A 175 -6.97 -23.58 -5.91
N ASN A 176 -5.87 -23.07 -5.37
CA ASN A 176 -5.25 -23.58 -4.16
C ASN A 176 -5.76 -22.89 -2.88
N ALA A 177 -6.87 -22.15 -2.92
CA ALA A 177 -7.29 -21.30 -1.79
C ALA A 177 -7.71 -22.07 -0.53
N LEU A 178 -7.85 -23.40 -0.63
CA LEU A 178 -8.09 -24.29 0.50
C LEU A 178 -6.81 -24.92 1.07
N SER A 179 -5.64 -24.57 0.55
CA SER A 179 -4.35 -25.02 1.09
C SER A 179 -3.84 -24.10 2.20
N ASP A 180 -3.06 -24.67 3.12
CA ASP A 180 -2.41 -23.92 4.19
C ASP A 180 -1.49 -22.81 3.63
N ASP A 181 -0.73 -23.11 2.58
CA ASP A 181 0.19 -22.16 1.94
C ASP A 181 -0.54 -20.90 1.45
N TRP A 182 -1.72 -21.06 0.84
CA TRP A 182 -2.51 -19.93 0.37
C TRP A 182 -3.01 -19.07 1.55
N VAL A 183 -3.42 -19.70 2.66
CA VAL A 183 -3.82 -18.99 3.88
C VAL A 183 -2.64 -18.23 4.50
N PHE A 184 -1.45 -18.82 4.52
CA PHE A 184 -0.24 -18.15 4.99
C PHE A 184 0.17 -16.98 4.09
N ASP A 185 0.03 -17.12 2.78
CA ASP A 185 0.27 -16.03 1.83
C ASP A 185 -0.71 -14.87 2.03
N LEU A 186 -2.00 -15.17 2.27
CA LEU A 186 -3.00 -14.17 2.63
C LEU A 186 -2.64 -13.45 3.94
N ARG A 187 -2.25 -14.20 4.98
CA ARG A 187 -1.79 -13.65 6.26
C ARG A 187 -0.58 -12.73 6.09
N ASN A 188 0.39 -13.11 5.25
CA ASN A 188 1.58 -12.33 4.95
C ASN A 188 1.21 -11.04 4.21
N LEU A 189 0.35 -11.13 3.19
CA LEU A 189 -0.15 -9.97 2.45
C LEU A 189 -0.83 -8.96 3.38
N ILE A 190 -1.76 -9.40 4.23
CA ILE A 190 -2.47 -8.52 5.17
C ILE A 190 -1.47 -7.85 6.12
N SER A 191 -0.49 -8.60 6.63
CA SER A 191 0.56 -8.08 7.51
C SER A 191 1.44 -7.03 6.81
N ASN A 192 1.79 -7.27 5.56
CA ASN A 192 2.55 -6.33 4.73
C ASN A 192 1.78 -5.01 4.50
N VAL A 193 0.47 -5.08 4.25
CA VAL A 193 -0.38 -3.90 4.05
C VAL A 193 -0.45 -3.03 5.30
N ILE A 194 -0.61 -3.63 6.48
CA ILE A 194 -0.61 -2.89 7.74
C ILE A 194 0.77 -2.30 8.02
N SER A 195 1.83 -3.07 7.78
CA SER A 195 3.21 -2.61 7.97
C SER A 195 3.54 -1.41 7.08
N LEU A 196 3.03 -1.37 5.84
CA LEU A 196 3.21 -0.23 4.93
C LEU A 196 2.69 1.08 5.53
N VAL A 197 1.50 1.03 6.13
CA VAL A 197 0.88 2.20 6.79
C VAL A 197 1.68 2.61 8.03
N GLU A 198 2.09 1.66 8.86
CA GLU A 198 2.87 1.93 10.09
C GLU A 198 4.26 2.51 9.81
N ILE A 199 4.94 2.01 8.77
CA ILE A 199 6.21 2.55 8.29
C ILE A 199 6.00 3.99 7.82
N GLY A 200 4.96 4.28 7.03
CA GLY A 200 4.65 5.64 6.58
C GLY A 200 4.45 6.63 7.73
N PHE A 201 3.70 6.26 8.77
CA PHE A 201 3.56 7.13 9.96
C PHE A 201 4.86 7.30 10.74
N THR A 202 5.68 6.27 10.80
CA THR A 202 6.99 6.34 11.47
C THR A 202 7.93 7.28 10.72
N GLN A 203 7.98 7.18 9.39
CA GLN A 203 8.77 8.07 8.55
C GLN A 203 8.25 9.52 8.62
N LEU A 204 6.93 9.73 8.62
CA LEU A 204 6.32 11.06 8.82
C LEU A 204 6.77 11.69 10.14
N TYR A 205 6.69 10.94 11.24
CA TYR A 205 7.09 11.42 12.56
C TYR A 205 8.57 11.84 12.56
N ILE A 206 9.46 10.98 12.05
CA ILE A 206 10.90 11.24 12.00
C ILE A 206 11.21 12.44 11.11
N LYS A 207 10.57 12.54 9.94
CA LYS A 207 10.76 13.67 9.02
C LYS A 207 10.35 14.98 9.69
N ALA A 208 9.20 15.02 10.35
CA ALA A 208 8.75 16.21 11.07
C ALA A 208 9.68 16.58 12.25
N GLU A 209 10.24 15.59 12.95
CA GLU A 209 11.13 15.81 14.09
C GLU A 209 12.50 16.39 13.67
N PHE A 210 13.13 15.83 12.65
CA PHE A 210 14.53 16.14 12.33
C PHE A 210 14.72 17.06 11.13
N ASP A 211 13.79 17.09 10.18
CA ASP A 211 13.88 17.89 8.96
C ASP A 211 12.48 18.25 8.41
N PRO A 212 11.71 19.07 9.16
CA PRO A 212 10.34 19.41 8.80
C PRO A 212 10.29 20.16 7.46
N LEU A 213 9.34 19.78 6.61
CA LEU A 213 9.06 20.51 5.36
C LEU A 213 8.49 21.91 5.66
N PRO A 214 8.58 22.87 4.72
CA PRO A 214 8.01 24.20 4.91
C PRO A 214 6.54 24.15 5.36
N GLY A 215 6.23 24.84 6.46
CA GLY A 215 4.88 24.89 7.06
C GLY A 215 4.57 23.72 8.00
N TRP A 216 5.42 22.69 8.08
CA TRP A 216 5.26 21.62 9.06
C TRP A 216 5.65 22.08 10.46
N ASN A 217 4.90 21.63 11.47
CA ASN A 217 5.15 21.93 12.87
C ASN A 217 5.33 20.62 13.65
N PHE A 218 6.41 20.51 14.40
CA PHE A 218 6.64 19.36 15.28
C PHE A 218 6.53 19.76 16.75
N SER A 219 5.72 19.01 17.50
CA SER A 219 5.56 19.19 18.94
C SER A 219 5.40 17.82 19.59
N LYS A 220 6.46 17.37 20.27
CA LYS A 220 6.46 16.07 20.96
C LYS A 220 5.32 15.96 21.98
N ASP A 221 4.99 17.04 22.67
CA ASP A 221 3.88 17.07 23.64
C ASP A 221 2.51 16.80 23.00
N LYS A 222 2.29 17.30 21.78
CA LYS A 222 1.03 17.09 21.04
C LYS A 222 0.97 15.74 20.33
N LEU A 223 2.10 15.33 19.75
CA LEU A 223 2.20 14.10 18.98
C LEU A 223 2.38 12.87 19.88
N GLY A 224 2.87 13.05 21.10
CA GLY A 224 3.24 11.97 22.02
C GLY A 224 4.46 11.19 21.52
N GLU A 225 4.72 10.04 22.14
CA GLU A 225 5.80 9.16 21.72
C GLU A 225 5.54 8.55 20.33
N ARG A 226 6.62 8.27 19.60
CA ARG A 226 6.58 7.64 18.27
C ARG A 226 6.02 6.20 18.31
N HIS A 227 6.30 5.50 19.41
CA HIS A 227 6.01 4.08 19.59
C HIS A 227 4.88 3.85 20.59
N GLY A 228 4.27 2.66 20.57
CA GLY A 228 3.21 2.27 21.54
C GLY A 228 1.89 3.03 21.39
N ARG A 229 1.71 3.79 20.31
CA ARG A 229 0.50 4.58 20.06
C ARG A 229 -0.53 3.86 19.23
N ARG A 230 -1.79 4.11 19.55
CA ARG A 230 -2.95 3.65 18.78
C ARG A 230 -2.91 4.25 17.38
N MET A 231 -3.36 3.48 16.39
CA MET A 231 -3.29 3.92 15.01
C MET A 231 -4.16 5.12 14.70
N LYS A 232 -5.37 5.20 15.28
CA LYS A 232 -6.23 6.39 15.25
C LYS A 232 -5.53 7.67 15.69
N ASP A 233 -4.59 7.58 16.63
CA ASP A 233 -3.85 8.75 17.08
C ASP A 233 -2.74 9.14 16.10
N LYS A 234 -2.09 8.17 15.44
CA LYS A 234 -1.10 8.45 14.39
C LYS A 234 -1.73 9.17 13.20
N PHE A 235 -3.00 8.88 12.85
CA PHE A 235 -3.73 9.67 11.84
C PHE A 235 -3.87 11.15 12.20
N LYS A 236 -4.00 11.48 13.50
CA LYS A 236 -4.05 12.88 13.95
C LYS A 236 -2.72 13.60 13.73
N TRP A 237 -1.60 12.88 13.68
CA TRP A 237 -0.29 13.48 13.40
C TRP A 237 -0.28 14.23 12.08
N ILE A 238 -1.01 13.76 11.06
CA ILE A 238 -1.07 14.44 9.75
C ILE A 238 -1.56 15.89 9.95
N TYR A 239 -2.72 16.07 10.57
CA TYR A 239 -3.25 17.41 10.85
C TYR A 239 -2.37 18.19 11.84
N GLN A 240 -1.87 17.55 12.89
CA GLN A 240 -1.02 18.22 13.88
C GLN A 240 0.31 18.71 13.29
N ILE A 241 0.85 18.01 12.29
CA ILE A 241 2.10 18.35 11.61
C ILE A 241 1.84 19.36 10.49
N THR A 242 0.88 19.10 9.60
CA THR A 242 0.73 19.84 8.33
C THR A 242 -0.42 20.84 8.32
N GLY A 243 -1.33 20.78 9.31
CA GLY A 243 -2.57 21.55 9.31
C GLY A 243 -3.64 21.04 8.35
N ASN A 244 -3.38 19.98 7.58
CA ASN A 244 -4.30 19.45 6.57
C ASN A 244 -4.98 18.16 7.06
N ASN A 245 -6.25 17.99 6.69
CA ASN A 245 -6.97 16.73 6.91
C ASN A 245 -6.82 15.81 5.69
N PRO A 246 -6.41 14.54 5.86
CA PRO A 246 -6.31 13.59 4.75
C PRO A 246 -7.67 13.14 4.19
N ASN A 247 -8.80 13.36 4.86
CA ASN A 247 -10.15 13.00 4.40
C ASN A 247 -10.28 11.50 4.02
N VAL A 248 -9.82 10.64 4.93
CA VAL A 248 -9.73 9.17 4.75
C VAL A 248 -10.94 8.41 5.30
N GLU A 249 -12.02 9.10 5.64
CA GLU A 249 -13.18 8.52 6.32
C GLU A 249 -13.83 7.39 5.49
N GLY A 250 -13.75 7.47 4.16
CA GLY A 250 -14.28 6.45 3.26
C GLY A 250 -13.47 5.15 3.23
N GLU A 251 -12.15 5.23 3.39
CA GLU A 251 -11.23 4.08 3.30
C GLU A 251 -10.84 3.52 4.68
N PHE A 252 -11.03 4.32 5.74
CA PHE A 252 -10.65 3.95 7.10
C PHE A 252 -11.33 2.66 7.61
N PRO A 253 -12.61 2.35 7.30
CA PRO A 253 -13.23 1.09 7.69
C PRO A 253 -12.50 -0.14 7.13
N SER A 254 -12.07 -0.09 5.87
CA SER A 254 -11.30 -1.15 5.21
C SER A 254 -9.96 -1.37 5.90
N PHE A 255 -9.23 -0.28 6.21
CA PHE A 255 -7.99 -0.34 6.99
C PHE A 255 -8.19 -0.95 8.37
N GLU A 256 -9.19 -0.48 9.13
CA GLU A 256 -9.46 -0.96 10.48
C GLU A 256 -9.87 -2.44 10.51
N ASN A 257 -10.61 -2.90 9.50
CA ASN A 257 -10.94 -4.31 9.34
C ASN A 257 -9.68 -5.16 9.11
N LEU A 258 -8.84 -4.78 8.14
CA LEU A 258 -7.58 -5.47 7.87
C LEU A 258 -6.63 -5.45 9.07
N ARG A 259 -6.62 -4.37 9.86
CA ARG A 259 -5.81 -4.26 11.08
C ARG A 259 -6.26 -5.25 12.16
N LYS A 260 -7.57 -5.39 12.37
CA LYS A 260 -8.12 -6.39 13.29
C LYS A 260 -7.81 -7.80 12.82
N LEU A 261 -8.00 -8.06 11.53
CA LEU A 261 -7.68 -9.35 10.91
C LEU A 261 -6.19 -9.68 11.06
N ARG A 262 -5.29 -8.74 10.78
CA ARG A 262 -3.84 -8.88 11.03
C ARG A 262 -3.57 -9.27 12.48
N ASN A 263 -4.19 -8.58 13.44
CA ASN A 263 -3.97 -8.86 14.85
C ASN A 263 -4.47 -10.26 15.23
N HIS A 264 -5.65 -10.65 14.78
CA HIS A 264 -6.17 -11.99 14.98
C HIS A 264 -5.22 -13.04 14.35
N LEU A 265 -4.82 -12.89 13.09
CA LEU A 265 -3.91 -13.85 12.42
C LEU A 265 -2.49 -13.90 13.02
N MET A 266 -2.02 -12.81 13.63
CA MET A 266 -0.66 -12.76 14.22
C MET A 266 -0.63 -13.29 15.65
N HIS A 267 -1.70 -13.08 16.42
CA HIS A 267 -1.78 -13.49 17.82
C HIS A 267 -2.60 -14.76 18.04
N PHE A 268 -3.39 -15.15 17.04
CA PHE A 268 -4.35 -16.25 17.09
C PHE A 268 -5.25 -16.16 18.34
N ASP A 269 -5.83 -14.96 18.51
CA ASP A 269 -6.71 -14.60 19.62
C ASP A 269 -8.03 -14.00 19.08
N PRO A 270 -9.17 -14.71 19.23
CA PRO A 270 -9.35 -16.02 19.89
C PRO A 270 -8.58 -17.16 19.18
N PRO A 271 -8.35 -18.32 19.82
CA PRO A 271 -7.57 -19.42 19.25
C PRO A 271 -8.36 -20.27 18.23
N SER A 272 -9.03 -19.59 17.30
CA SER A 272 -9.86 -20.19 16.26
C SER A 272 -9.91 -19.22 15.09
N PHE A 273 -9.82 -19.72 13.87
CA PHE A 273 -9.94 -18.89 12.68
C PHE A 273 -10.86 -19.57 11.68
N VAL A 274 -11.86 -18.82 11.21
CA VAL A 274 -12.76 -19.23 10.15
C VAL A 274 -12.63 -18.20 9.03
N VAL A 275 -12.49 -18.68 7.80
CA VAL A 275 -12.47 -17.83 6.60
C VAL A 275 -13.29 -18.47 5.51
N THR A 276 -14.20 -17.69 4.93
CA THR A 276 -14.78 -18.03 3.64
C THR A 276 -13.97 -17.37 2.52
N LEU A 277 -13.92 -18.01 1.34
CA LEU A 277 -13.25 -17.43 0.17
C LEU A 277 -13.94 -16.15 -0.34
N GLU A 278 -15.22 -15.97 0.00
CA GLU A 278 -15.98 -14.76 -0.26
C GLU A 278 -15.51 -13.60 0.64
N GLU A 279 -15.30 -13.83 1.94
CA GLU A 279 -14.66 -12.85 2.83
C GLU A 279 -13.21 -12.54 2.42
N ALA A 280 -12.45 -13.56 1.99
CA ALA A 280 -11.10 -13.34 1.52
C ALA A 280 -11.07 -12.42 0.29
N ALA A 281 -12.00 -12.57 -0.66
CA ALA A 281 -12.13 -11.66 -1.80
C ALA A 281 -12.45 -10.22 -1.34
N LEU A 282 -13.30 -10.04 -0.31
CA LEU A 282 -13.56 -8.73 0.30
C LEU A 282 -12.28 -8.13 0.90
N TRP A 283 -11.51 -8.90 1.67
CA TRP A 283 -10.24 -8.43 2.26
C TRP A 283 -9.22 -8.05 1.19
N LEU A 284 -9.11 -8.81 0.11
CA LEU A 284 -8.27 -8.45 -1.04
C LEU A 284 -8.71 -7.13 -1.68
N ASN A 285 -10.00 -6.79 -1.68
CA ASN A 285 -10.49 -5.49 -2.15
C ASN A 285 -10.24 -4.36 -1.17
N GLN A 286 -10.28 -4.61 0.14
CA GLN A 286 -9.95 -3.63 1.17
C GLN A 286 -8.48 -3.14 1.06
N ILE A 287 -7.58 -3.94 0.48
CA ILE A 287 -6.20 -3.53 0.20
C ILE A 287 -6.14 -2.35 -0.78
N ILE A 288 -7.03 -2.32 -1.78
CA ILE A 288 -7.14 -1.20 -2.74
C ILE A 288 -7.53 0.08 -2.00
N ASP A 289 -8.47 -0.02 -1.06
CA ASP A 289 -8.88 1.12 -0.22
C ASP A 289 -7.73 1.62 0.65
N VAL A 290 -6.89 0.74 1.20
CA VAL A 290 -5.67 1.14 1.92
C VAL A 290 -4.69 1.87 1.00
N GLY A 291 -4.54 1.44 -0.25
CA GLY A 291 -3.77 2.17 -1.26
C GLY A 291 -4.31 3.59 -1.48
N LEU A 292 -5.63 3.74 -1.62
CA LEU A 292 -6.28 5.06 -1.75
C LEU A 292 -6.13 5.93 -0.52
N MET A 293 -6.22 5.33 0.67
CA MET A 293 -5.97 6.01 1.93
C MET A 293 -4.55 6.58 1.99
N LEU A 294 -3.54 5.80 1.58
CA LEU A 294 -2.16 6.26 1.52
C LEU A 294 -1.97 7.39 0.51
N ILE A 295 -2.62 7.33 -0.66
CA ILE A 295 -2.62 8.44 -1.64
C ILE A 295 -3.18 9.72 -0.99
N LYS A 296 -4.32 9.63 -0.32
CA LYS A 296 -4.94 10.77 0.37
C LYS A 296 -4.05 11.35 1.47
N ILE A 297 -3.35 10.49 2.21
CA ILE A 297 -2.33 10.92 3.17
C ILE A 297 -1.22 11.71 2.46
N ARG A 298 -0.66 11.21 1.35
CA ARG A 298 0.37 11.93 0.58
C ARG A 298 -0.09 13.31 0.13
N ILE A 299 -1.33 13.42 -0.37
CA ILE A 299 -1.91 14.70 -0.80
C ILE A 299 -2.00 15.68 0.38
N ALA A 300 -2.48 15.23 1.56
CA ALA A 300 -2.55 16.09 2.75
C ALA A 300 -1.17 16.46 3.33
N LEU A 301 -0.16 15.61 3.10
CA LEU A 301 1.23 15.93 3.43
C LEU A 301 1.86 16.92 2.44
N GLY A 302 1.24 17.17 1.29
CA GLY A 302 1.77 18.03 0.24
C GLY A 302 2.96 17.42 -0.49
N ILE A 303 3.05 16.10 -0.57
CA ILE A 303 4.16 15.38 -1.21
C ILE A 303 3.68 14.58 -2.44
N PRO A 304 4.56 14.31 -3.42
CA PRO A 304 4.20 13.54 -4.61
C PRO A 304 3.74 12.11 -4.30
N VAL A 305 2.97 11.54 -5.24
CA VAL A 305 2.51 10.15 -5.20
C VAL A 305 3.24 9.34 -6.27
N SER A 306 3.97 8.31 -5.85
CA SER A 306 4.72 7.42 -6.75
C SER A 306 3.81 6.60 -7.66
N ALA A 307 4.34 6.23 -8.83
CA ALA A 307 3.64 5.34 -9.76
C ALA A 307 3.29 3.98 -9.10
N ASP A 308 4.16 3.45 -8.25
CA ASP A 308 3.92 2.19 -7.53
C ASP A 308 2.70 2.28 -6.61
N LEU A 309 2.56 3.38 -5.85
CA LEU A 309 1.40 3.58 -4.98
C LEU A 309 0.11 3.80 -5.78
N ILE A 310 0.21 4.51 -6.91
CA ILE A 310 -0.89 4.62 -7.87
C ILE A 310 -1.31 3.22 -8.37
N ASN A 311 -0.35 2.39 -8.75
CA ASN A 311 -0.59 1.05 -9.29
C ASN A 311 -1.15 0.07 -8.25
N LEU A 312 -0.82 0.24 -6.97
CA LEU A 312 -1.48 -0.45 -5.86
C LEU A 312 -2.97 -0.13 -5.79
N SER A 313 -3.33 1.15 -5.95
CA SER A 313 -4.74 1.55 -5.95
C SER A 313 -5.48 1.06 -7.20
N LEU A 314 -4.82 1.04 -8.37
CA LEU A 314 -5.43 0.67 -9.66
C LEU A 314 -5.66 -0.83 -9.87
N GLN A 315 -5.27 -1.68 -8.91
CA GLN A 315 -5.52 -3.12 -8.99
C GLN A 315 -7.02 -3.42 -9.20
N HIS A 316 -7.32 -4.45 -9.97
CA HIS A 316 -8.70 -4.86 -10.22
C HIS A 316 -9.33 -5.52 -9.00
N GLU A 317 -10.65 -5.37 -8.87
CA GLU A 317 -11.42 -6.00 -7.80
C GLU A 317 -11.34 -7.54 -7.91
N ALA A 318 -11.11 -8.19 -6.78
CA ALA A 318 -11.25 -9.63 -6.60
C ALA A 318 -12.74 -9.97 -6.51
N VAL A 319 -13.16 -10.98 -7.26
CA VAL A 319 -14.54 -11.46 -7.34
C VAL A 319 -14.54 -12.95 -6.99
N PHE A 320 -15.29 -13.31 -5.96
CA PHE A 320 -15.49 -14.71 -5.60
C PHE A 320 -16.35 -15.43 -6.64
N VAL A 321 -15.95 -16.65 -7.01
CA VAL A 321 -16.63 -17.51 -7.97
C VAL A 321 -16.94 -18.85 -7.27
N PRO A 322 -18.21 -19.16 -6.99
CA PRO A 322 -18.56 -20.39 -6.30
C PRO A 322 -18.28 -21.62 -7.17
N GLY A 323 -17.84 -22.71 -6.54
CA GLY A 323 -17.60 -23.99 -7.23
C GLY A 323 -18.88 -24.73 -7.63
N THR A 324 -20.05 -24.34 -7.11
CA THR A 324 -21.36 -24.88 -7.50
C THR A 324 -22.40 -23.76 -7.55
N GLU A 325 -23.35 -23.84 -8.50
CA GLU A 325 -24.41 -22.83 -8.72
C GLU A 325 -25.59 -22.93 -7.73
N ASN A 326 -25.48 -23.72 -6.67
CA ASN A 326 -26.59 -23.96 -5.75
C ASN A 326 -27.02 -22.66 -5.05
N ASN A 327 -28.30 -22.58 -4.65
CA ASN A 327 -28.93 -21.49 -3.90
C ASN A 327 -28.19 -21.13 -2.59
N ARG A 328 -27.02 -20.49 -2.72
CA ARG A 328 -26.18 -20.10 -1.59
C ARG A 328 -26.88 -18.97 -0.85
N THR A 329 -26.95 -19.12 0.47
CA THR A 329 -27.25 -18.00 1.34
C THR A 329 -26.07 -17.02 1.29
N PRO A 330 -26.31 -15.69 1.20
CA PRO A 330 -25.26 -14.69 1.36
C PRO A 330 -24.50 -14.88 2.68
N ILE A 331 -23.27 -14.37 2.75
CA ILE A 331 -22.52 -14.27 4.02
C ILE A 331 -23.46 -13.71 5.09
N SER A 332 -23.54 -14.41 6.21
CA SER A 332 -24.44 -14.03 7.28
C SER A 332 -23.89 -12.80 8.00
N ASN A 333 -24.74 -11.79 8.21
CA ASN A 333 -24.39 -10.66 9.09
C ASN A 333 -24.54 -11.00 10.58
N THR A 334 -24.73 -12.28 10.92
CA THR A 334 -24.82 -12.72 12.32
C THR A 334 -23.43 -12.95 12.89
N ASN A 335 -23.27 -12.68 14.19
CA ASN A 335 -22.00 -12.93 14.87
C ASN A 335 -21.67 -14.43 15.05
N GLN A 336 -22.52 -15.33 14.54
CA GLN A 336 -22.44 -16.78 14.80
C GLN A 336 -21.92 -17.59 13.61
N ALA A 337 -21.60 -16.96 12.48
CA ALA A 337 -21.11 -17.64 11.28
C ALA A 337 -19.85 -16.97 10.72
N ASP A 338 -19.17 -17.67 9.80
CA ASP A 338 -18.06 -17.16 9.00
C ASP A 338 -16.94 -16.54 9.87
N TYR A 339 -16.18 -15.54 9.39
CA TYR A 339 -15.12 -14.94 10.20
C TYR A 339 -15.65 -14.36 11.51
N ALA A 340 -16.88 -13.83 11.54
CA ALA A 340 -17.47 -13.25 12.73
C ALA A 340 -17.60 -14.26 13.88
N SER A 341 -17.84 -15.53 13.59
CA SER A 341 -17.87 -16.62 14.58
C SER A 341 -16.51 -16.86 15.27
N SER A 342 -15.43 -16.39 14.66
CA SER A 342 -14.06 -16.51 15.17
C SER A 342 -13.58 -15.23 15.88
N THR A 343 -14.48 -14.32 16.26
CA THR A 343 -14.14 -13.07 16.95
C THR A 343 -14.75 -12.99 18.34
N TRP A 344 -14.07 -12.29 19.25
CA TRP A 344 -14.65 -11.96 20.56
C TRP A 344 -15.93 -11.14 20.37
N HIS A 345 -17.05 -11.64 20.89
CA HIS A 345 -18.28 -10.87 20.94
C HIS A 345 -18.08 -9.66 21.86
N LYS A 346 -18.42 -8.48 21.36
CA LYS A 346 -18.49 -7.30 22.22
C LYS A 346 -19.50 -7.60 23.32
N SER A 347 -19.07 -7.56 24.56
CA SER A 347 -20.01 -7.56 25.68
C SER A 347 -20.82 -6.26 25.62
N ASP A 348 -22.08 -6.28 26.03
CA ASP A 348 -22.96 -5.08 26.05
C ASP A 348 -22.38 -3.91 26.88
N ASN A 349 -21.27 -4.13 27.60
CA ASN A 349 -20.60 -3.16 28.46
C ASN A 349 -19.40 -2.44 27.81
N ASP A 350 -19.02 -2.74 26.57
CA ASP A 350 -17.83 -2.16 25.89
C ASP A 350 -18.16 -1.04 24.86
N THR A 351 -19.24 -0.29 25.09
CA THR A 351 -19.52 0.98 24.38
C THR A 351 -19.02 2.19 25.16
#